data_AF-A0A1C5QF34-F1
#
_entry.id   AF-A0A1C5QF34-F1
#
_cell.length_a   1.000
_cell.length_b   1.000
_cell.length_c   1.000
_cell.angle_alpha   90.00
_cell.angle_beta   90.00
_cell.angle_gamma   90.00
#
_symmetry.space_group_name_H-M   'P 1'
#
loop_
_entity.id
_entity.type
_entity.pdbx_description
1 polymer ?
#
loop_
_entity_poly.entity_id
_entity_poly.type
_entity_poly.pdbx_seq_one_letter_code
_entity_poly.pdbx_strand_id
1 'polypeptide(L)'
;MVRKYRITISIVIVIIAILISLVFVFNRKDTKAYDDKLEQAQKYVEELDYKRAETAYLEAIKIDSKQPKAYLKLADVYVADGQADKAIKILNKGLKNVDKDDQKEITEKKKKIEKQTQNQDVINNGGNHVTYNGKTYYWKYSSDGLYSAPMHAMYFGNYIRFENDIENELICLDKNGKEETIYEGIGYGKLWIYNQRIYSKKADTKLFSIKLDGTDEKSYDDIYEINAVCDNGLIVSTSNYKIGLLKKEAKEIEVIKEDVKYCYFEDNKIYYQEFVCLDSTERNFGSIDINGENDLTLVNLSVQDWAGEGLDYEMRIPIQVDCVQIIDDNIYFQYGGYDGSSFIYQGGKIAKVKKDGTGFTNIEDVDEDGFTGFTVYKNSDDVEIKGRGPINKPFCEYEYSSSSTTVSIYTNENSNKKELISRDEYKSIGCDDITELDYTGDELYFIAIQLDETGNYVQKYSFYKKDLKTNKIEKIQEIIYHDF
;
A
#
# COMPACT_ATOMS: atom_id res chain seq x y z
N MET A 1 48.94 -55.82 41.94
CA MET A 1 47.92 -54.77 41.71
C MET A 1 48.29 -53.81 40.58
N VAL A 2 49.53 -53.30 40.50
CA VAL A 2 50.01 -52.31 39.51
C VAL A 2 49.87 -52.73 38.03
N ARG A 3 50.06 -54.02 37.70
CA ARG A 3 50.01 -54.51 36.31
C ARG A 3 48.59 -54.55 35.71
N LYS A 4 47.55 -54.76 36.52
CA LYS A 4 46.15 -54.72 36.06
C LYS A 4 45.70 -53.28 35.77
N TYR A 5 46.05 -52.32 36.64
CA TYR A 5 45.74 -50.90 36.42
C TYR A 5 46.41 -50.31 35.18
N ARG A 6 47.64 -50.71 34.85
CA ARG A 6 48.32 -50.29 33.61
C ARG A 6 47.62 -50.77 32.33
N ILE A 7 47.07 -51.98 32.34
CA ILE A 7 46.33 -52.54 31.20
C ILE A 7 44.99 -51.81 31.05
N THR A 8 44.26 -51.57 32.14
CA THR A 8 42.97 -50.85 32.10
C THR A 8 43.11 -49.41 31.62
N ILE A 9 44.14 -48.68 32.09
CA ILE A 9 44.40 -47.30 31.64
C ILE A 9 44.74 -47.25 30.14
N SER A 10 45.51 -48.22 29.66
CA SER A 10 45.88 -48.29 28.23
C SER A 10 44.66 -48.54 27.32
N ILE A 11 43.71 -49.37 27.77
CA ILE A 11 42.46 -49.63 27.03
C ILE A 11 41.58 -48.38 26.96
N VAL A 12 41.47 -47.62 28.04
CA VAL A 12 40.67 -46.37 28.08
C VAL A 12 41.24 -45.31 27.13
N ILE A 13 42.56 -45.15 27.09
CA ILE A 13 43.22 -44.21 26.17
C ILE A 13 42.97 -44.58 24.70
N VAL A 14 43.02 -45.87 24.37
CA VAL A 14 42.73 -46.35 23.00
C VAL A 14 41.27 -46.10 22.61
N ILE A 15 40.32 -46.32 23.52
CA ILE A 15 38.90 -46.05 23.25
C ILE A 15 38.65 -44.55 23.03
N ILE A 16 39.26 -43.68 23.83
CA ILE A 16 39.16 -42.22 23.65
C ILE A 16 39.79 -41.80 22.31
N ALA A 17 40.94 -42.36 21.93
CA ALA A 17 41.57 -42.07 20.65
C ALA A 17 40.70 -42.52 19.45
N ILE A 18 40.05 -43.68 19.56
CA ILE A 18 39.10 -44.16 18.55
C ILE A 18 37.89 -43.22 18.46
N LEU A 19 37.30 -42.82 19.59
CA LEU A 19 36.17 -41.89 19.60
C LEU A 19 36.53 -40.52 19.00
N ILE A 20 37.71 -39.97 19.34
CA ILE A 20 38.20 -38.71 18.75
C ILE A 20 38.44 -38.88 17.25
N SER A 21 39.04 -40.00 16.82
CA SER A 21 39.28 -40.26 15.39
C SER A 21 37.98 -40.44 14.60
N LEU A 22 36.95 -41.06 15.19
CA LEU A 22 35.63 -41.20 14.59
C LEU A 22 34.94 -39.84 14.48
N VAL A 23 34.93 -39.03 15.55
CA VAL A 23 34.41 -37.65 15.52
C VAL A 23 35.13 -36.83 14.45
N PHE A 24 36.45 -36.98 14.32
CA PHE A 24 37.23 -36.26 13.30
C PHE A 24 36.91 -36.73 11.87
N VAL A 25 36.71 -38.03 11.65
CA VAL A 25 36.35 -38.59 10.33
C VAL A 25 34.91 -38.24 9.94
N PHE A 26 33.96 -38.30 10.87
CA PHE A 26 32.57 -37.91 10.61
C PHE A 26 32.45 -36.39 10.38
N ASN A 27 33.04 -35.54 11.23
CA ASN A 27 33.05 -34.09 11.03
C ASN A 27 33.67 -33.70 9.68
N ARG A 28 34.79 -34.34 9.27
CA ARG A 28 35.44 -34.05 7.99
C ARG A 28 34.60 -34.47 6.77
N LYS A 29 33.81 -35.53 6.89
CA LYS A 29 32.91 -36.00 5.82
C LYS A 29 31.73 -35.06 5.63
N ASP A 30 31.18 -34.55 6.73
CA ASP A 30 30.05 -33.61 6.70
C ASP A 30 30.47 -32.23 6.19
N THR A 31 31.67 -31.73 6.55
CA THR A 31 32.22 -30.48 5.97
C THR A 31 32.39 -30.58 4.46
N LYS A 32 32.94 -31.69 3.95
CA LYS A 32 33.12 -31.87 2.51
C LYS A 32 31.79 -31.93 1.77
N ALA A 33 30.83 -32.70 2.29
CA ALA A 33 29.51 -32.80 1.68
C ALA A 33 28.76 -31.46 1.68
N TYR A 34 28.94 -30.65 2.72
CA TYR A 34 28.41 -29.29 2.79
C TYR A 34 29.01 -28.38 1.71
N ASP A 35 30.33 -28.36 1.59
CA ASP A 35 31.04 -27.52 0.61
C ASP A 35 30.70 -27.93 -0.83
N ASP A 36 30.63 -29.24 -1.12
CA ASP A 36 30.23 -29.76 -2.43
C ASP A 36 28.82 -29.27 -2.82
N LYS A 37 27.89 -29.18 -1.84
CA LYS A 37 26.54 -28.66 -2.06
C LYS A 37 26.49 -27.16 -2.25
N LEU A 38 27.32 -26.40 -1.55
CA LEU A 38 27.46 -24.96 -1.78
C LEU A 38 28.00 -24.66 -3.18
N GLU A 39 29.02 -25.41 -3.63
CA GLU A 39 29.60 -25.23 -4.97
C GLU A 39 28.58 -25.57 -6.06
N GLN A 40 27.86 -26.69 -5.90
CA GLN A 40 26.78 -27.07 -6.80
C GLN A 40 25.69 -25.99 -6.86
N ALA A 41 25.28 -25.45 -5.71
CA ALA A 41 24.28 -24.38 -5.67
C ALA A 41 24.77 -23.11 -6.38
N GLN A 42 26.02 -22.70 -6.13
CA GLN A 42 26.61 -21.52 -6.75
C GLN A 42 26.71 -21.65 -8.27
N LYS A 43 27.04 -22.85 -8.79
CA LYS A 43 27.01 -23.13 -10.22
C LYS A 43 25.61 -22.92 -10.83
N TYR A 44 24.57 -23.40 -10.16
CA TYR A 44 23.19 -23.16 -10.63
C TYR A 44 22.80 -21.68 -10.58
N VAL A 45 23.32 -20.90 -9.63
CA VAL A 45 23.12 -19.44 -9.62
C VAL A 45 23.76 -18.78 -10.84
N GLU A 46 24.97 -19.19 -11.23
CA GLU A 46 25.65 -18.69 -12.43
C GLU A 46 24.90 -19.05 -13.73
N GLU A 47 24.22 -20.20 -13.73
CA GLU A 47 23.33 -20.64 -14.82
C GLU A 47 21.93 -19.99 -14.76
N LEU A 48 21.66 -19.11 -13.77
CA LEU A 48 20.35 -18.50 -13.48
C LEU A 48 19.23 -19.53 -13.19
N ASP A 49 19.58 -20.78 -12.86
CA ASP A 49 18.63 -21.82 -12.44
C ASP A 49 18.41 -21.73 -10.91
N TYR A 50 17.67 -20.70 -10.51
CA TYR A 50 17.42 -20.42 -9.10
C TYR A 50 16.69 -21.54 -8.36
N LYS A 51 15.88 -22.36 -9.05
CA LYS A 51 15.15 -23.48 -8.45
C LYS A 51 16.08 -24.63 -8.06
N ARG A 52 17.05 -24.97 -8.92
CA ARG A 52 18.08 -25.95 -8.57
C ARG A 52 19.07 -25.40 -7.54
N ALA A 53 19.41 -24.12 -7.62
CA ALA A 53 20.21 -23.45 -6.60
C ALA A 53 19.55 -23.52 -5.22
N GLU A 54 18.26 -23.19 -5.12
CA GLU A 54 17.46 -23.31 -3.88
C GLU A 54 17.53 -24.72 -3.30
N THR A 55 17.32 -25.74 -4.14
CA THR A 55 17.36 -27.14 -3.70
C THR A 55 18.72 -27.51 -3.12
N ALA A 56 19.81 -27.14 -3.80
CA ALA A 56 21.17 -27.45 -3.36
C ALA A 56 21.57 -26.69 -2.08
N TYR A 57 21.19 -25.42 -1.93
CA TYR A 57 21.40 -24.68 -0.68
C TYR A 57 20.59 -25.25 0.49
N LEU A 58 19.35 -25.68 0.26
CA LEU A 58 18.53 -26.34 1.29
C LEU A 58 19.13 -27.69 1.71
N GLU A 59 19.76 -28.42 0.79
CA GLU A 59 20.52 -29.64 1.12
C GLU A 59 21.77 -29.32 1.95
N ALA A 60 22.53 -28.28 1.61
CA ALA A 60 23.66 -27.82 2.43
C ALA A 60 23.22 -27.50 3.87
N ILE A 61 22.10 -26.78 4.04
CA ILE A 61 21.51 -26.48 5.36
C ILE A 61 21.10 -27.75 6.13
N LYS A 62 20.68 -28.82 5.43
CA LYS A 62 20.36 -30.10 6.09
C LYS A 62 21.61 -30.85 6.56
N ILE A 63 22.72 -30.71 5.84
CA ILE A 63 24.00 -31.35 6.19
C ILE A 63 24.60 -30.66 7.40
N ASP A 64 24.69 -29.32 7.38
CA ASP A 64 25.17 -28.52 8.50
C ASP A 64 24.33 -27.24 8.65
N SER A 65 23.42 -27.27 9.62
CA SER A 65 22.52 -26.15 9.92
C SER A 65 23.16 -25.06 10.77
N LYS A 66 24.37 -25.28 11.29
CA LYS A 66 25.07 -24.29 12.11
C LYS A 66 25.90 -23.31 11.30
N GLN A 67 26.11 -23.58 10.01
CA GLN A 67 26.91 -22.74 9.13
C GLN A 67 26.07 -21.59 8.52
N PRO A 68 26.50 -20.33 8.66
CA PRO A 68 25.73 -19.19 8.15
C PRO A 68 25.69 -19.09 6.62
N LYS A 69 26.71 -19.60 5.93
CA LYS A 69 26.97 -19.35 4.50
C LYS A 69 25.82 -19.79 3.59
N ALA A 70 25.26 -20.99 3.80
CA ALA A 70 24.14 -21.48 3.00
C ALA A 70 22.87 -20.63 3.18
N TYR A 71 22.58 -20.15 4.39
CA TYR A 71 21.44 -19.24 4.63
C TYR A 71 21.63 -17.90 3.94
N LEU A 72 22.82 -17.31 4.03
CA LEU A 72 23.16 -16.02 3.41
C LEU A 72 23.06 -16.09 1.88
N LYS A 73 23.63 -17.16 1.29
CA LYS A 73 23.64 -17.34 -0.16
C LYS A 73 22.26 -17.68 -0.72
N LEU A 74 21.48 -18.49 -0.01
CA LEU A 74 20.10 -18.76 -0.38
C LEU A 74 19.24 -17.49 -0.28
N ALA A 75 19.49 -16.64 0.71
CA ALA A 75 18.84 -15.33 0.78
C ALA A 75 19.18 -14.46 -0.43
N ASP A 76 20.44 -14.45 -0.90
CA ASP A 76 20.83 -13.73 -2.11
C ASP A 76 20.11 -14.26 -3.37
N VAL A 77 19.96 -15.59 -3.48
CA VAL A 77 19.17 -16.20 -4.58
C VAL A 77 17.72 -15.75 -4.52
N TYR A 78 17.11 -15.79 -3.33
CA TYR A 78 15.73 -15.35 -3.19
C TYR A 78 15.56 -13.87 -3.50
N VAL A 79 16.50 -13.00 -3.10
CA VAL A 79 16.46 -11.57 -3.49
C VAL A 79 16.61 -11.40 -5.00
N ALA A 80 17.54 -12.10 -5.64
CA ALA A 80 17.73 -12.06 -7.09
C ALA A 80 16.52 -12.56 -7.88
N ASP A 81 15.72 -13.45 -7.28
CA ASP A 81 14.47 -13.98 -7.85
C ASP A 81 13.22 -13.19 -7.41
N GLY A 82 13.40 -12.02 -6.77
CA GLY A 82 12.29 -11.15 -6.32
C GLY A 82 11.49 -11.69 -5.12
N GLN A 83 11.98 -12.73 -4.44
CA GLN A 83 11.32 -13.41 -3.33
C GLN A 83 11.89 -12.96 -1.98
N ALA A 84 11.90 -11.65 -1.71
CA ALA A 84 12.53 -11.12 -0.49
C ALA A 84 11.96 -11.70 0.82
N ASP A 85 10.67 -12.06 0.86
CA ASP A 85 10.08 -12.69 2.05
C ASP A 85 10.69 -14.07 2.33
N LYS A 86 10.99 -14.84 1.28
CA LYS A 86 11.71 -16.11 1.43
C LYS A 86 13.15 -15.87 1.88
N ALA A 87 13.79 -14.81 1.40
CA ALA A 87 15.11 -14.39 1.88
C ALA A 87 15.08 -14.10 3.39
N ILE A 88 14.10 -13.35 3.86
CA ILE A 88 13.95 -13.04 5.29
C ILE A 88 13.59 -14.29 6.09
N LYS A 89 12.72 -15.17 5.56
CA LYS A 89 12.35 -16.44 6.20
C LYS A 89 13.55 -17.37 6.36
N ILE A 90 14.41 -17.49 5.35
CA ILE A 90 15.61 -18.33 5.44
C ILE A 90 16.65 -17.74 6.37
N LEU A 91 16.83 -16.41 6.39
CA LEU A 91 17.73 -15.74 7.36
C LEU A 91 17.21 -15.90 8.80
N ASN A 92 15.91 -15.79 9.04
CA ASN A 92 15.30 -16.08 10.35
C ASN A 92 15.52 -17.54 10.77
N LYS A 93 15.48 -18.49 9.83
CA LYS A 93 15.86 -19.88 10.10
C LYS A 93 17.35 -19.99 10.46
N GLY A 94 18.22 -19.23 9.80
CA GLY A 94 19.64 -19.13 10.14
C GLY A 94 19.85 -18.63 11.58
N LEU A 95 19.20 -17.52 11.97
CA LEU A 95 19.26 -16.96 13.33
C LEU A 95 18.78 -17.92 14.43
N LYS A 96 17.98 -18.94 14.09
CA LYS A 96 17.55 -19.97 15.04
C LYS A 96 18.54 -21.13 15.19
N ASN A 97 19.37 -21.40 14.18
CA ASN A 97 20.20 -22.62 14.12
C ASN A 97 21.71 -22.35 14.21
N VAL A 98 22.16 -21.18 13.76
CA VAL A 98 23.58 -20.77 13.78
C VAL A 98 23.96 -20.29 15.18
N ASP A 99 25.19 -20.58 15.61
CA ASP A 99 25.70 -20.14 16.91
C ASP A 99 25.79 -18.60 16.96
N LYS A 100 25.48 -17.99 18.12
CA LYS A 100 25.29 -16.52 18.25
C LYS A 100 26.45 -15.68 17.71
N ASP A 101 27.67 -16.15 17.88
CA ASP A 101 28.89 -15.45 17.46
C ASP A 101 28.98 -15.32 15.92
N ASP A 102 28.33 -16.22 15.18
CA ASP A 102 28.31 -16.26 13.71
C ASP A 102 27.02 -15.67 13.10
N GLN A 103 26.10 -15.14 13.91
CA GLN A 103 24.84 -14.56 13.44
C GLN A 103 24.96 -13.12 12.91
N LYS A 104 26.12 -12.49 13.06
CA LYS A 104 26.32 -11.08 12.72
C LYS A 104 25.99 -10.80 11.26
N GLU A 105 26.56 -11.56 10.33
CA GLU A 105 26.33 -11.38 8.90
C GLU A 105 24.87 -11.65 8.50
N ILE A 106 24.22 -12.64 9.14
CA ILE A 106 22.81 -12.94 8.92
C ILE A 106 21.94 -11.76 9.35
N THR A 107 22.25 -11.17 10.50
CA THR A 107 21.54 -10.00 11.04
C THR A 107 21.72 -8.78 10.15
N GLU A 108 22.95 -8.49 9.71
CA GLU A 108 23.26 -7.36 8.83
C GLU A 108 22.61 -7.52 7.45
N LYS A 109 22.69 -8.72 6.85
CA LYS A 109 22.04 -9.00 5.56
C LYS A 109 20.52 -8.89 5.65
N LYS A 110 19.93 -9.43 6.72
CA LYS A 110 18.49 -9.30 6.97
C LYS A 110 18.07 -7.83 7.06
N LYS A 111 18.77 -7.02 7.86
CA LYS A 111 18.51 -5.58 7.98
C LYS A 111 18.64 -4.85 6.64
N LYS A 112 19.65 -5.20 5.83
CA LYS A 112 19.84 -4.62 4.49
C LYS A 112 18.66 -4.96 3.57
N ILE A 113 18.25 -6.22 3.52
CA ILE A 113 17.11 -6.66 2.71
C ILE A 113 15.83 -5.99 3.21
N GLU A 114 15.57 -6.00 4.51
CA GLU A 114 14.41 -5.33 5.12
C GLU A 114 14.35 -3.83 4.78
N LYS A 115 15.51 -3.14 4.75
CA LYS A 115 15.62 -1.73 4.36
C LYS A 115 15.39 -1.53 2.86
N GLN A 116 15.89 -2.42 2.02
CA GLN A 116 15.68 -2.35 0.56
C GLN A 116 14.22 -2.60 0.19
N THR A 117 13.57 -3.52 0.89
CA THR A 117 12.18 -3.92 0.61
C THR A 117 11.18 -3.10 1.38
N GLN A 118 11.62 -2.08 2.13
CA GLN A 118 10.79 -1.45 3.15
C GLN A 118 9.56 -0.78 2.55
N ASN A 119 9.62 -0.33 1.28
CA ASN A 119 8.48 0.17 0.49
C ASN A 119 8.68 0.18 -1.04
N GLN A 120 9.89 -0.13 -1.58
CA GLN A 120 10.21 0.12 -3.00
C GLN A 120 9.51 -0.82 -4.00
N ASP A 121 9.08 -2.00 -3.56
CA ASP A 121 8.42 -2.99 -4.42
C ASP A 121 6.90 -3.03 -4.24
N VAL A 122 6.32 -2.08 -3.50
CA VAL A 122 4.86 -1.99 -3.33
C VAL A 122 4.27 -1.07 -4.40
N ILE A 123 3.45 -1.63 -5.28
CA ILE A 123 2.72 -0.90 -6.30
C ILE A 123 1.27 -0.72 -5.83
N ASN A 124 0.76 0.50 -6.01
CA ASN A 124 -0.59 0.89 -5.60
C ASN A 124 -0.87 0.69 -4.10
N ASN A 125 0.13 0.97 -3.25
CA ASN A 125 -0.02 0.89 -1.80
C ASN A 125 -1.13 1.85 -1.33
N GLY A 126 -2.15 1.32 -0.64
CA GLY A 126 -3.36 2.06 -0.30
C GLY A 126 -4.50 1.97 -1.32
N GLY A 127 -4.38 1.14 -2.36
CA GLY A 127 -5.49 0.76 -3.25
C GLY A 127 -6.22 -0.51 -2.79
N ASN A 128 -7.22 -0.95 -3.55
CA ASN A 128 -7.91 -2.22 -3.30
C ASN A 128 -7.11 -3.43 -3.82
N HIS A 129 -6.27 -3.21 -4.84
CA HIS A 129 -5.30 -4.18 -5.36
C HIS A 129 -3.88 -3.67 -5.14
N VAL A 130 -3.14 -4.32 -4.26
CA VAL A 130 -1.76 -3.94 -3.91
C VAL A 130 -0.81 -5.02 -4.37
N THR A 131 0.19 -4.66 -5.17
CA THR A 131 1.21 -5.62 -5.60
C THR A 131 2.47 -5.45 -4.78
N TYR A 132 3.01 -6.54 -4.25
CA TYR A 132 4.28 -6.59 -3.53
C TYR A 132 5.04 -7.86 -3.92
N ASN A 133 6.31 -7.70 -4.30
CA ASN A 133 7.18 -8.82 -4.74
C ASN A 133 6.54 -9.70 -5.85
N GLY A 134 5.86 -9.08 -6.81
CA GLY A 134 5.22 -9.77 -7.94
C GLY A 134 4.00 -10.62 -7.54
N LYS A 135 3.43 -10.40 -6.35
CA LYS A 135 2.16 -10.95 -5.91
C LYS A 135 1.16 -9.82 -5.69
N THR A 136 -0.09 -10.03 -6.08
CA THR A 136 -1.16 -9.05 -5.89
C THR A 136 -2.09 -9.50 -4.78
N TYR A 137 -2.39 -8.58 -3.86
CA TYR A 137 -3.25 -8.80 -2.72
C TYR A 137 -4.52 -7.96 -2.88
N TYR A 138 -5.68 -8.56 -2.64
CA TYR A 138 -6.98 -7.90 -2.72
C TYR A 138 -8.04 -8.65 -1.89
N TRP A 139 -9.12 -7.94 -1.53
CA TRP A 139 -10.29 -8.56 -0.93
C TRP A 139 -11.21 -9.14 -2.00
N LYS A 140 -11.64 -10.37 -1.76
CA LYS A 140 -12.78 -10.99 -2.43
C LYS A 140 -13.96 -10.97 -1.46
N TYR A 141 -14.98 -10.20 -1.80
CA TYR A 141 -16.10 -9.94 -0.89
C TYR A 141 -17.13 -11.09 -0.92
N SER A 142 -17.73 -11.42 0.21
CA SER A 142 -18.89 -12.31 0.22
C SER A 142 -20.12 -11.60 -0.36
N SER A 143 -21.20 -12.35 -0.67
CA SER A 143 -22.45 -11.76 -1.19
C SER A 143 -23.04 -10.70 -0.27
N ASP A 144 -22.81 -10.86 1.03
CA ASP A 144 -23.38 -10.03 2.09
C ASP A 144 -22.36 -8.97 2.58
N GLY A 145 -21.12 -9.00 2.07
CA GLY A 145 -20.04 -8.12 2.50
C GLY A 145 -20.16 -6.68 1.98
N LEU A 146 -21.02 -6.47 0.99
CA LEU A 146 -21.33 -5.17 0.41
C LEU A 146 -22.84 -4.91 0.50
N TYR A 147 -23.22 -3.65 0.54
CA TYR A 147 -24.62 -3.23 0.33
C TYR A 147 -24.69 -2.00 -0.57
N SER A 148 -25.89 -1.73 -1.11
CA SER A 148 -26.11 -0.54 -1.95
C SER A 148 -25.86 0.72 -1.15
N ALA A 149 -24.99 1.59 -1.64
CA ALA A 149 -24.85 2.93 -1.08
C ALA A 149 -26.21 3.66 -1.11
N PRO A 150 -26.48 4.53 -0.13
CA PRO A 150 -27.67 5.38 -0.19
C PRO A 150 -27.54 6.35 -1.38
N MET A 151 -28.67 6.71 -1.99
CA MET A 151 -28.74 7.56 -3.18
C MET A 151 -27.86 8.82 -3.09
N HIS A 152 -27.84 9.51 -1.94
CA HIS A 152 -26.99 10.70 -1.75
C HIS A 152 -25.50 10.39 -1.93
N ALA A 153 -25.01 9.24 -1.45
CA ALA A 153 -23.62 8.83 -1.62
C ALA A 153 -23.30 8.48 -3.08
N MET A 154 -24.24 7.86 -3.79
CA MET A 154 -24.09 7.51 -5.20
C MET A 154 -23.95 8.75 -6.09
N TYR A 155 -24.63 9.86 -5.77
CA TYR A 155 -24.41 11.14 -6.46
C TYR A 155 -22.96 11.65 -6.36
N PHE A 156 -22.18 11.18 -5.37
CA PHE A 156 -20.75 11.51 -5.22
C PHE A 156 -19.81 10.47 -5.83
N GLY A 157 -20.32 9.55 -6.65
CA GLY A 157 -19.54 8.43 -7.17
C GLY A 157 -19.19 7.37 -6.11
N ASN A 158 -19.74 7.49 -4.90
CA ASN A 158 -19.50 6.56 -3.80
C ASN A 158 -20.55 5.46 -3.81
N TYR A 159 -20.37 4.48 -4.68
CA TYR A 159 -21.30 3.37 -4.86
C TYR A 159 -21.15 2.25 -3.84
N ILE A 160 -20.00 2.17 -3.17
CA ILE A 160 -19.66 1.01 -2.35
C ILE A 160 -19.85 1.32 -0.88
N ARG A 161 -20.51 0.40 -0.19
CA ARG A 161 -20.56 0.33 1.27
C ARG A 161 -20.26 -1.08 1.72
N PHE A 162 -19.49 -1.17 2.80
CA PHE A 162 -19.12 -2.43 3.41
C PHE A 162 -20.05 -2.71 4.57
N GLU A 163 -20.59 -3.92 4.61
CA GLU A 163 -21.36 -4.36 5.76
C GLU A 163 -20.39 -4.68 6.92
N ASN A 164 -20.76 -4.25 8.12
CA ASN A 164 -19.93 -4.48 9.29
C ASN A 164 -20.04 -5.94 9.74
N ASP A 165 -19.00 -6.44 10.40
CA ASP A 165 -18.97 -7.79 10.98
C ASP A 165 -19.17 -8.96 9.98
N ILE A 166 -19.03 -8.71 8.67
CA ILE A 166 -19.06 -9.73 7.64
C ILE A 166 -17.65 -10.22 7.32
N GLU A 167 -17.50 -11.54 7.21
CA GLU A 167 -16.25 -12.18 6.80
C GLU A 167 -16.08 -12.10 5.27
N ASN A 168 -14.85 -11.77 4.87
CA ASN A 168 -14.40 -11.73 3.48
C ASN A 168 -13.10 -12.53 3.35
N GLU A 169 -12.71 -12.81 2.12
CA GLU A 169 -11.48 -13.54 1.82
C GLU A 169 -10.40 -12.57 1.33
N LEU A 170 -9.23 -12.56 1.98
CA LEU A 170 -8.06 -11.86 1.46
C LEU A 170 -7.27 -12.81 0.57
N ILE A 171 -7.14 -12.44 -0.69
CA ILE A 171 -6.52 -13.26 -1.74
C ILE A 171 -5.09 -12.80 -1.98
N CYS A 172 -4.20 -13.76 -2.19
CA CYS A 172 -2.87 -13.57 -2.78
C CYS A 172 -2.86 -14.21 -4.17
N LEU A 173 -2.71 -13.39 -5.21
CA LEU A 173 -2.52 -13.83 -6.59
C LEU A 173 -1.02 -13.87 -6.91
N ASP A 174 -0.50 -15.02 -7.32
CA ASP A 174 0.89 -15.12 -7.79
C ASP A 174 1.08 -14.65 -9.24
N LYS A 175 2.34 -14.47 -9.65
CA LYS A 175 2.71 -14.05 -11.01
C LYS A 175 2.23 -14.96 -12.15
N ASN A 176 1.78 -16.18 -11.85
CA ASN A 176 1.25 -17.11 -12.85
C ASN A 176 -0.28 -17.11 -12.88
N GLY A 177 -0.92 -16.23 -12.10
CA GLY A 177 -2.37 -16.15 -11.98
C GLY A 177 -2.97 -17.17 -11.01
N LYS A 178 -2.17 -17.81 -10.14
CA LYS A 178 -2.72 -18.72 -9.12
C LYS A 178 -3.16 -17.92 -7.91
N GLU A 179 -4.45 -18.03 -7.59
CA GLU A 179 -5.05 -17.49 -6.36
C GLU A 179 -4.82 -18.43 -5.17
N GLU A 180 -4.55 -17.83 -4.01
CA GLU A 180 -4.52 -18.48 -2.69
C GLU A 180 -5.22 -17.56 -1.69
N THR A 181 -6.25 -18.06 -1.01
CA THR A 181 -6.86 -17.38 0.14
C THR A 181 -5.87 -17.45 1.30
N ILE A 182 -5.32 -16.30 1.71
CA ILE A 182 -4.36 -16.23 2.80
C ILE A 182 -5.01 -15.90 4.14
N TYR A 183 -6.20 -15.29 4.13
CA TYR A 183 -6.93 -14.95 5.34
C TYR A 183 -8.44 -14.96 5.07
N GLU A 184 -9.20 -15.49 6.03
CA GLU A 184 -10.66 -15.46 6.08
C GLU A 184 -11.04 -14.78 7.39
N GLY A 185 -11.84 -13.71 7.32
CA GLY A 185 -12.29 -12.98 8.51
C GLY A 185 -12.84 -11.60 8.20
N ILE A 186 -13.20 -10.86 9.24
CA ILE A 186 -13.76 -9.51 9.11
C ILE A 186 -12.67 -8.55 8.62
N GLY A 187 -12.88 -7.98 7.43
CA GLY A 187 -12.04 -6.95 6.86
C GLY A 187 -12.49 -6.52 5.47
N TYR A 188 -12.13 -5.30 5.08
CA TYR A 188 -12.53 -4.72 3.79
C TYR A 188 -11.68 -3.50 3.39
N GLY A 189 -11.88 -3.06 2.14
CA GLY A 189 -11.40 -1.79 1.61
C GLY A 189 -9.91 -1.78 1.23
N LYS A 190 -9.32 -0.58 1.30
CA LYS A 190 -7.92 -0.33 0.91
C LYS A 190 -6.95 -1.19 1.72
N LEU A 191 -5.97 -1.76 1.03
CA LEU A 191 -4.89 -2.52 1.60
C LEU A 191 -3.62 -1.67 1.66
N TRP A 192 -2.87 -1.82 2.75
CA TRP A 192 -1.58 -1.18 2.93
C TRP A 192 -0.53 -2.23 3.29
N ILE A 193 0.60 -2.22 2.59
CA ILE A 193 1.74 -3.10 2.92
C ILE A 193 2.84 -2.24 3.55
N TYR A 194 3.22 -2.62 4.77
CA TYR A 194 4.36 -2.05 5.47
C TYR A 194 5.01 -3.12 6.32
N ASN A 195 6.35 -3.21 6.27
CA ASN A 195 7.13 -4.13 7.10
C ASN A 195 6.63 -5.60 7.01
N GLN A 196 6.39 -6.09 5.78
CA GLN A 196 5.88 -7.45 5.49
C GLN A 196 4.56 -7.79 6.20
N ARG A 197 3.72 -6.79 6.40
CA ARG A 197 2.36 -6.95 6.93
C ARG A 197 1.38 -6.24 6.02
N ILE A 198 0.21 -6.84 5.88
CA ILE A 198 -0.95 -6.24 5.21
C ILE A 198 -1.78 -5.59 6.31
N TYR A 199 -2.16 -4.35 6.12
CA TYR A 199 -3.06 -3.59 6.97
C TYR A 199 -4.33 -3.28 6.19
N SER A 200 -5.48 -3.40 6.85
CA SER A 200 -6.79 -3.14 6.26
C SER A 200 -7.78 -2.71 7.34
N LYS A 201 -8.91 -2.14 6.92
CA LYS A 201 -10.03 -1.87 7.84
C LYS A 201 -10.65 -3.16 8.35
N LYS A 202 -11.03 -3.12 9.63
CA LYS A 202 -11.87 -4.11 10.32
C LYS A 202 -13.22 -3.51 10.71
N ALA A 203 -13.25 -2.20 10.97
CA ALA A 203 -14.44 -1.38 11.16
C ALA A 203 -14.09 0.09 10.85
N ASP A 204 -15.07 1.01 10.92
CA ASP A 204 -14.88 2.43 10.58
C ASP A 204 -13.68 3.10 11.27
N THR A 205 -13.46 2.79 12.55
CA THR A 205 -12.37 3.34 13.38
C THR A 205 -11.41 2.26 13.89
N LYS A 206 -11.38 1.10 13.21
CA LYS A 206 -10.54 -0.04 13.60
C LYS A 206 -9.80 -0.61 12.41
N LEU A 207 -8.49 -0.72 12.56
CA LEU A 207 -7.62 -1.43 11.64
C LEU A 207 -7.23 -2.79 12.20
N PHE A 208 -6.82 -3.67 11.30
CA PHE A 208 -6.04 -4.84 11.66
C PHE A 208 -4.83 -4.97 10.76
N SER A 209 -3.88 -5.82 11.17
CA SER A 209 -2.80 -6.25 10.30
C SER A 209 -2.49 -7.72 10.46
N ILE A 210 -2.01 -8.34 9.40
CA ILE A 210 -1.55 -9.74 9.35
C ILE A 210 -0.21 -9.80 8.63
N LYS A 211 0.54 -10.88 8.81
CA LYS A 211 1.69 -11.19 7.94
C LYS A 211 1.21 -11.51 6.53
N LEU A 212 2.12 -11.43 5.56
CA LEU A 212 1.84 -11.79 4.16
C LEU A 212 1.38 -13.24 3.93
N ASP A 213 1.59 -14.12 4.92
CA ASP A 213 1.10 -15.51 4.93
C ASP A 213 -0.22 -15.68 5.69
N GLY A 214 -0.90 -14.58 6.04
CA GLY A 214 -2.17 -14.57 6.75
C GLY A 214 -2.09 -14.71 8.26
N THR A 215 -0.90 -14.98 8.81
CA THR A 215 -0.75 -15.28 10.25
C THR A 215 -0.52 -14.03 11.09
N ASP A 216 -0.56 -14.21 12.42
CA ASP A 216 -0.17 -13.19 13.41
C ASP A 216 -1.01 -11.92 13.31
N GLU A 217 -2.34 -12.06 13.33
CA GLU A 217 -3.26 -10.92 13.34
C GLU A 217 -3.02 -9.99 14.54
N LYS A 218 -3.06 -8.68 14.29
CA LYS A 218 -3.03 -7.61 15.28
C LYS A 218 -4.16 -6.63 14.99
N SER A 219 -4.75 -6.05 16.02
CA SER A 219 -5.80 -5.02 15.91
C SER A 219 -5.32 -3.69 16.46
N TYR A 220 -5.86 -2.60 15.90
CA TYR A 220 -5.57 -1.22 16.26
C TYR A 220 -6.86 -0.43 16.30
N ASP A 221 -7.21 0.11 17.47
CA ASP A 221 -8.41 0.91 17.67
C ASP A 221 -8.11 2.41 17.47
N ASP A 222 -9.15 3.22 17.29
CA ASP A 222 -9.10 4.68 17.07
C ASP A 222 -8.28 5.10 15.83
N ILE A 223 -8.36 4.30 14.77
CA ILE A 223 -7.77 4.66 13.48
C ILE A 223 -8.85 4.61 12.40
N TYR A 224 -9.14 5.77 11.83
CA TYR A 224 -10.14 5.95 10.78
C TYR A 224 -9.60 5.62 9.39
N GLU A 225 -8.38 6.06 9.08
CA GLU A 225 -7.76 5.83 7.77
C GLU A 225 -6.22 5.79 7.88
N ILE A 226 -5.58 4.99 7.02
CA ILE A 226 -4.15 5.11 6.73
C ILE A 226 -4.01 6.05 5.53
N ASN A 227 -3.20 7.09 5.69
CA ASN A 227 -3.02 8.16 4.71
C ASN A 227 -1.77 7.95 3.84
N ALA A 228 -0.69 7.45 4.44
CA ALA A 228 0.59 7.28 3.77
C ALA A 228 1.51 6.30 4.55
N VAL A 229 2.60 5.89 3.90
CA VAL A 229 3.69 5.13 4.52
C VAL A 229 4.96 5.96 4.52
N CYS A 230 5.67 5.96 5.65
CA CYS A 230 7.02 6.53 5.76
C CYS A 230 8.01 5.47 6.29
N ASP A 231 9.29 5.82 6.35
CA ASP A 231 10.34 4.90 6.83
C ASP A 231 10.11 4.41 8.27
N ASN A 232 9.40 5.21 9.08
CA ASN A 232 9.20 4.97 10.50
C ASN A 232 7.84 4.34 10.85
N GLY A 233 6.89 4.27 9.91
CA GLY A 233 5.55 3.77 10.20
C GLY A 233 4.50 4.14 9.16
N LEU A 234 3.25 3.97 9.57
CA LEU A 234 2.07 4.40 8.82
C LEU A 234 1.60 5.75 9.36
N ILE A 235 1.36 6.71 8.47
CA ILE A 235 0.71 7.97 8.81
C ILE A 235 -0.78 7.74 8.76
N VAL A 236 -1.47 8.01 9.86
CA VAL A 236 -2.87 7.64 10.03
C VAL A 236 -3.69 8.82 10.54
N SER A 237 -4.99 8.80 10.25
CA SER A 237 -5.97 9.74 10.80
C SER A 237 -6.91 9.03 11.77
N THR A 238 -7.28 9.71 12.85
CA THR A 238 -8.30 9.24 13.81
C THR A 238 -9.65 9.88 13.52
N SER A 239 -10.74 9.38 14.14
CA SER A 239 -12.07 9.98 14.00
C SER A 239 -12.19 11.35 14.70
N ASN A 240 -11.23 11.71 15.55
CA ASN A 240 -11.21 12.97 16.30
C ASN A 240 -10.26 13.99 15.67
N TYR A 241 -10.10 13.97 14.34
CA TYR A 241 -9.29 14.91 13.57
C TYR A 241 -7.83 14.99 14.04
N LYS A 242 -7.23 13.84 14.38
CA LYS A 242 -5.80 13.77 14.69
C LYS A 242 -5.05 13.09 13.56
N ILE A 243 -3.83 13.55 13.31
CA ILE A 243 -2.85 12.85 12.49
C ILE A 243 -1.82 12.23 13.43
N GLY A 244 -1.52 10.94 13.24
CA GLY A 244 -0.55 10.22 14.06
C GLY A 244 0.32 9.27 13.24
N LEU A 245 1.35 8.75 13.90
CA LEU A 245 2.27 7.75 13.37
C LEU A 245 2.07 6.41 14.08
N LEU A 246 1.63 5.40 13.35
CA LEU A 246 1.65 4.01 13.81
C LEU A 246 3.01 3.38 13.48
N LYS A 247 3.90 3.35 14.47
CA LYS A 247 5.24 2.77 14.33
C LYS A 247 5.22 1.25 14.20
N LYS A 248 6.33 0.71 13.69
CA LYS A 248 6.57 -0.75 13.64
C LYS A 248 6.42 -1.37 15.04
N GLU A 249 5.59 -2.40 15.14
CA GLU A 249 5.26 -3.14 16.38
C GLU A 249 4.59 -2.30 17.49
N ALA A 250 4.27 -1.03 17.26
CA ALA A 250 3.48 -0.24 18.19
C ALA A 250 2.03 -0.73 18.23
N LYS A 251 1.37 -0.60 19.39
CA LYS A 251 -0.05 -0.90 19.55
C LYS A 251 -0.95 0.33 19.41
N GLU A 252 -0.37 1.50 19.63
CA GLU A 252 -1.04 2.79 19.65
C GLU A 252 -0.29 3.74 18.73
N ILE A 253 -0.99 4.78 18.28
CA ILE A 253 -0.42 5.83 17.46
C ILE A 253 0.35 6.82 18.33
N GLU A 254 1.41 7.40 17.78
CA GLU A 254 2.00 8.62 18.33
C GLU A 254 1.35 9.81 17.64
N VAL A 255 0.61 10.64 18.40
CA VAL A 255 -0.05 11.82 17.86
C VAL A 255 1.00 12.83 17.39
N ILE A 256 0.90 13.26 16.14
CA ILE A 256 1.76 14.28 15.54
C ILE A 256 1.07 15.65 15.65
N LYS A 257 -0.21 15.71 15.28
CA LYS A 257 -0.99 16.96 15.29
C LYS A 257 -2.47 16.67 15.54
N GLU A 258 -3.12 17.55 16.29
CA GLU A 258 -4.54 17.49 16.64
C GLU A 258 -5.33 18.56 15.88
N ASP A 259 -6.66 18.40 15.81
CA ASP A 259 -7.60 19.32 15.16
C ASP A 259 -7.23 19.65 13.70
N VAL A 260 -6.83 18.62 12.95
CA VAL A 260 -6.40 18.73 11.55
C VAL A 260 -6.92 17.60 10.67
N LYS A 261 -7.15 17.92 9.40
CA LYS A 261 -7.35 16.96 8.31
C LYS A 261 -6.04 16.74 7.58
N TYR A 262 -5.70 15.48 7.28
CA TYR A 262 -4.58 15.15 6.40
C TYR A 262 -4.89 15.57 4.95
N CYS A 263 -3.91 16.18 4.28
CA CYS A 263 -4.04 16.56 2.87
C CYS A 263 -3.03 15.82 1.98
N TYR A 264 -1.76 15.72 2.40
CA TYR A 264 -0.70 15.15 1.56
C TYR A 264 0.54 14.75 2.37
N PHE A 265 1.39 13.92 1.76
CA PHE A 265 2.67 13.51 2.32
C PHE A 265 3.73 13.40 1.22
N GLU A 266 4.87 14.06 1.43
CA GLU A 266 6.07 13.94 0.60
C GLU A 266 7.29 14.26 1.47
N ASP A 267 8.42 13.60 1.23
CA ASP A 267 9.72 13.93 1.85
C ASP A 267 9.69 14.12 3.39
N ASN A 268 9.04 13.21 4.11
CA ASN A 268 8.88 13.26 5.57
C ASN A 268 8.11 14.50 6.09
N LYS A 269 7.35 15.16 5.21
CA LYS A 269 6.51 16.30 5.53
C LYS A 269 5.05 15.98 5.29
N ILE A 270 4.23 16.26 6.30
CA ILE A 270 2.78 16.12 6.25
C ILE A 270 2.20 17.49 5.95
N TYR A 271 1.33 17.57 4.95
CA TYR A 271 0.52 18.73 4.66
C TYR A 271 -0.88 18.51 5.23
N TYR A 272 -1.39 19.52 5.91
CA TYR A 272 -2.62 19.40 6.67
C TYR A 272 -3.47 20.66 6.52
N GLN A 273 -4.77 20.51 6.76
CA GLN A 273 -5.69 21.62 6.92
C GLN A 273 -6.18 21.65 8.37
N GLU A 274 -6.17 22.81 9.01
CA GLU A 274 -6.76 22.96 10.34
C GLU A 274 -8.27 22.78 10.28
N PHE A 275 -8.77 21.96 11.19
CA PHE A 275 -10.19 21.84 11.43
C PHE A 275 -10.60 22.93 12.43
N VAL A 276 -11.38 23.90 11.96
CA VAL A 276 -12.07 24.86 12.84
C VAL A 276 -13.56 24.60 12.72
N CYS A 277 -14.29 24.84 13.82
CA CYS A 277 -15.75 24.77 13.91
C CYS A 277 -16.44 25.33 12.66
N LEU A 278 -17.61 24.77 12.32
CA LEU A 278 -18.39 25.06 11.09
C LEU A 278 -18.51 26.57 10.80
N ASP A 279 -18.55 27.39 11.84
CA ASP A 279 -18.82 28.83 11.78
C ASP A 279 -17.63 29.71 11.34
N SER A 280 -16.41 29.16 11.23
CA SER A 280 -15.26 29.97 10.80
C SER A 280 -15.22 30.16 9.28
N THR A 281 -14.94 31.39 8.84
CA THR A 281 -14.75 31.77 7.43
C THR A 281 -13.33 31.61 6.93
N GLU A 282 -12.39 31.24 7.82
CA GLU A 282 -10.98 31.07 7.51
C GLU A 282 -10.48 29.69 7.93
N ARG A 283 -9.52 29.14 7.17
CA ARG A 283 -8.85 27.87 7.48
C ARG A 283 -7.38 27.94 7.13
N ASN A 284 -6.53 27.50 8.04
CA ASN A 284 -5.10 27.38 7.77
C ASN A 284 -4.81 26.10 6.99
N PHE A 285 -4.01 26.23 5.94
CA PHE A 285 -3.32 25.13 5.28
C PHE A 285 -1.84 25.20 5.68
N GLY A 286 -1.30 24.10 6.18
CA GLY A 286 0.03 24.07 6.79
C GLY A 286 0.80 22.80 6.50
N SER A 287 2.02 22.75 7.02
CA SER A 287 2.88 21.59 6.95
C SER A 287 3.61 21.35 8.26
N ILE A 288 3.88 20.08 8.58
CA ILE A 288 4.61 19.66 9.78
C ILE A 288 5.49 18.47 9.44
N ASP A 289 6.67 18.36 10.06
CA ASP A 289 7.51 17.19 9.88
C ASP A 289 6.90 15.99 10.63
N ILE A 290 7.18 14.76 10.16
CA ILE A 290 6.62 13.53 10.77
C ILE A 290 6.98 13.33 12.26
N ASN A 291 7.99 14.03 12.76
CA ASN A 291 8.39 14.00 14.17
C ASN A 291 7.63 15.04 15.03
N GLY A 292 6.73 15.82 14.43
CA GLY A 292 5.98 16.89 15.09
C GLY A 292 6.74 18.22 15.19
N GLU A 293 7.94 18.33 14.61
CA GLU A 293 8.71 19.58 14.57
C GLU A 293 8.40 20.39 13.29
N ASN A 294 8.90 21.63 13.24
CA ASN A 294 8.81 22.52 12.08
C ASN A 294 7.38 22.73 11.56
N ASP A 295 6.43 22.84 12.49
CA ASP A 295 5.04 23.18 12.23
C ASP A 295 4.92 24.59 11.65
N LEU A 296 4.41 24.70 10.43
CA LEU A 296 4.37 25.92 9.63
C LEU A 296 3.00 26.10 8.98
N THR A 297 2.33 27.20 9.30
CA THR A 297 1.20 27.71 8.52
C THR A 297 1.72 28.23 7.18
N LEU A 298 1.27 27.62 6.08
CA LEU A 298 1.66 28.02 4.73
C LEU A 298 0.76 29.14 4.21
N VAL A 299 -0.55 29.01 4.41
CA VAL A 299 -1.57 29.96 3.94
C VAL A 299 -2.74 29.97 4.91
N ASN A 300 -3.30 31.16 5.16
CA ASN A 300 -4.63 31.31 5.74
C ASN A 300 -5.62 31.53 4.59
N LEU A 301 -6.48 30.55 4.36
CA LEU A 301 -7.46 30.56 3.27
C LEU A 301 -8.76 31.19 3.79
N SER A 302 -9.37 32.07 2.99
CA SER A 302 -10.66 32.68 3.30
C SER A 302 -11.74 32.24 2.32
N VAL A 303 -12.98 32.13 2.81
CA VAL A 303 -14.17 31.94 1.98
C VAL A 303 -14.30 33.07 0.96
N GLN A 304 -13.98 34.30 1.36
CA GLN A 304 -14.03 35.47 0.48
C GLN A 304 -13.07 35.33 -0.71
N ASP A 305 -11.95 34.61 -0.54
CA ASP A 305 -10.97 34.43 -1.61
C ASP A 305 -11.58 33.66 -2.78
N TRP A 306 -12.41 32.65 -2.53
CA TRP A 306 -12.95 31.77 -3.56
C TRP A 306 -14.41 32.01 -3.93
N ALA A 307 -15.26 32.35 -2.96
CA ALA A 307 -16.69 32.60 -3.21
C ALA A 307 -17.01 34.07 -3.53
N GLY A 308 -16.05 34.98 -3.34
CA GLY A 308 -16.24 36.43 -3.53
C GLY A 308 -16.96 37.12 -2.36
N GLU A 309 -17.41 38.36 -2.59
CA GLU A 309 -18.21 39.11 -1.62
C GLU A 309 -19.69 38.69 -1.72
N GLY A 310 -20.31 38.27 -0.61
CA GLY A 310 -21.77 38.07 -0.54
C GLY A 310 -22.29 36.64 -0.29
N LEU A 311 -21.51 35.75 0.34
CA LEU A 311 -22.12 34.58 0.97
C LEU A 311 -22.87 35.02 2.25
N ASP A 312 -24.16 35.27 2.09
CA ASP A 312 -25.05 35.76 3.16
C ASP A 312 -25.57 34.63 4.07
N TYR A 313 -24.98 33.43 3.99
CA TYR A 313 -25.43 32.26 4.75
C TYR A 313 -24.24 31.34 5.11
N GLU A 314 -24.46 30.50 6.12
CA GLU A 314 -23.44 29.57 6.62
C GLU A 314 -23.38 28.30 5.77
N MET A 315 -22.24 28.05 5.13
CA MET A 315 -21.96 26.81 4.40
C MET A 315 -21.62 25.66 5.36
N ARG A 316 -21.98 24.42 5.00
CA ARG A 316 -21.59 23.24 5.80
C ARG A 316 -20.09 22.99 5.85
N ILE A 317 -19.38 23.11 4.73
CA ILE A 317 -17.93 23.00 4.66
C ILE A 317 -17.41 24.22 3.90
N PRO A 318 -17.07 25.32 4.59
CA PRO A 318 -16.74 26.58 3.93
C PRO A 318 -15.42 26.53 3.13
N ILE A 319 -14.45 25.75 3.62
CA ILE A 319 -13.14 25.58 2.97
C ILE A 319 -12.64 24.16 3.22
N GLN A 320 -12.29 23.47 2.14
CA GLN A 320 -11.65 22.17 2.14
C GLN A 320 -10.51 22.15 1.14
N VAL A 321 -9.38 21.56 1.52
CA VAL A 321 -8.29 21.22 0.59
C VAL A 321 -8.48 19.78 0.11
N ASP A 322 -8.59 19.61 -1.21
CA ASP A 322 -9.00 18.34 -1.84
C ASP A 322 -7.87 17.62 -2.56
N CYS A 323 -7.00 18.39 -3.21
CA CYS A 323 -5.92 17.84 -4.01
C CYS A 323 -4.68 18.68 -3.78
N VAL A 324 -3.54 18.03 -3.55
CA VAL A 324 -2.23 18.66 -3.36
C VAL A 324 -1.22 17.90 -4.22
N GLN A 325 -0.38 18.65 -4.94
CA GLN A 325 0.75 18.14 -5.71
C GLN A 325 1.92 19.08 -5.59
N ILE A 326 3.13 18.53 -5.62
CA ILE A 326 4.35 19.30 -5.41
C ILE A 326 5.25 19.15 -6.63
N ILE A 327 5.80 20.28 -7.07
CA ILE A 327 6.85 20.35 -8.08
C ILE A 327 7.92 21.30 -7.58
N ASP A 328 9.14 20.78 -7.43
CA ASP A 328 10.28 21.49 -6.84
C ASP A 328 9.92 22.07 -5.46
N ASP A 329 10.01 23.40 -5.32
CA ASP A 329 9.68 24.14 -4.10
C ASP A 329 8.23 24.62 -4.04
N ASN A 330 7.42 24.38 -5.07
CA ASN A 330 6.03 24.84 -5.14
C ASN A 330 5.06 23.73 -4.76
N ILE A 331 4.16 24.06 -3.84
CA ILE A 331 3.01 23.25 -3.45
C ILE A 331 1.81 23.82 -4.18
N TYR A 332 1.23 23.02 -5.06
CA TYR A 332 -0.01 23.33 -5.75
C TYR A 332 -1.14 22.62 -5.02
N PHE A 333 -2.25 23.31 -4.83
CA PHE A 333 -3.40 22.72 -4.16
C PHE A 333 -4.70 23.30 -4.67
N GLN A 334 -5.74 22.48 -4.62
CA GLN A 334 -7.11 22.90 -4.86
C GLN A 334 -7.80 23.10 -3.51
N TYR A 335 -8.53 24.20 -3.38
CA TYR A 335 -9.40 24.45 -2.23
C TYR A 335 -10.74 25.03 -2.66
N GLY A 336 -11.79 24.75 -1.90
CA GLY A 336 -13.14 25.26 -2.16
C GLY A 336 -14.13 24.87 -1.07
N GLY A 337 -15.42 25.09 -1.30
CA GLY A 337 -16.46 24.79 -0.32
C GLY A 337 -17.45 23.71 -0.76
N TYR A 338 -18.14 23.11 0.21
CA TYR A 338 -19.23 22.18 0.00
C TYR A 338 -20.44 22.58 0.83
N ASP A 339 -21.64 22.43 0.26
CA ASP A 339 -22.86 22.84 0.93
C ASP A 339 -24.09 21.99 0.55
N GLY A 340 -25.23 22.29 1.18
CA GLY A 340 -26.48 21.56 1.04
C GLY A 340 -26.50 20.25 1.83
N SER A 341 -27.65 19.60 1.92
CA SER A 341 -27.78 18.31 2.61
C SER A 341 -26.91 17.21 2.00
N SER A 342 -26.51 17.40 0.74
CA SER A 342 -25.69 16.46 0.02
C SER A 342 -24.19 16.78 0.13
N PHE A 343 -23.76 17.96 0.58
CA PHE A 343 -22.34 18.37 0.52
C PHE A 343 -21.83 18.44 -0.93
N ILE A 344 -22.55 19.17 -1.79
CA ILE A 344 -22.17 19.38 -3.20
C ILE A 344 -21.05 20.43 -3.24
N TYR A 345 -20.05 20.21 -4.08
CA TYR A 345 -18.99 21.18 -4.31
C TYR A 345 -19.59 22.48 -4.84
N GLN A 346 -19.24 23.62 -4.24
CA GLN A 346 -19.78 24.94 -4.59
C GLN A 346 -18.78 25.78 -5.39
N GLY A 347 -17.71 25.15 -5.88
CA GLY A 347 -16.60 25.82 -6.55
C GLY A 347 -15.42 26.11 -5.61
N GLY A 348 -14.38 26.70 -6.19
CA GLY A 348 -13.13 26.95 -5.49
C GLY A 348 -12.03 27.46 -6.42
N LYS A 349 -10.78 27.19 -6.04
CA LYS A 349 -9.60 27.62 -6.80
C LYS A 349 -8.51 26.57 -6.78
N ILE A 350 -7.68 26.60 -7.82
CA ILE A 350 -6.34 26.01 -7.80
C ILE A 350 -5.34 27.13 -7.48
N ALA A 351 -4.54 26.92 -6.45
CA ALA A 351 -3.54 27.86 -5.97
C ALA A 351 -2.16 27.21 -5.84
N LYS A 352 -1.15 28.03 -5.63
CA LYS A 352 0.19 27.57 -5.23
C LYS A 352 0.77 28.42 -4.11
N VAL A 353 1.66 27.82 -3.33
CA VAL A 353 2.52 28.46 -2.32
C VAL A 353 3.88 27.75 -2.30
N LYS A 354 4.95 28.43 -1.90
CA LYS A 354 6.24 27.76 -1.71
C LYS A 354 6.28 26.95 -0.43
N LYS A 355 7.19 25.97 -0.35
CA LYS A 355 7.44 25.15 0.86
C LYS A 355 7.80 25.97 2.12
N ASP A 356 8.24 27.22 1.96
CA ASP A 356 8.51 28.17 3.05
C ASP A 356 7.31 29.07 3.43
N GLY A 357 6.14 28.88 2.81
CA GLY A 357 4.93 29.67 3.02
C GLY A 357 4.88 30.99 2.22
N THR A 358 5.92 31.32 1.45
CA THR A 358 5.94 32.55 0.64
C THR A 358 5.32 32.35 -0.75
N GLY A 359 4.96 33.46 -1.40
CA GLY A 359 4.55 33.44 -2.81
C GLY A 359 3.21 32.75 -3.07
N PHE A 360 2.28 32.79 -2.10
CA PHE A 360 0.91 32.33 -2.31
C PHE A 360 0.26 33.08 -3.49
N THR A 361 -0.38 32.34 -4.39
CA THR A 361 -1.08 32.90 -5.55
C THR A 361 -2.18 31.96 -6.02
N ASN A 362 -3.36 32.52 -6.26
CA ASN A 362 -4.46 31.85 -6.96
C ASN A 362 -4.19 31.80 -8.46
N ILE A 363 -4.30 30.61 -9.06
CA ILE A 363 -3.91 30.36 -10.46
C ILE A 363 -5.14 30.31 -11.37
N GLU A 364 -6.16 29.56 -10.96
CA GLU A 364 -7.34 29.29 -11.77
C GLU A 364 -8.57 29.12 -10.87
N ASP A 365 -9.74 29.55 -11.36
CA ASP A 365 -11.04 29.34 -10.72
C ASP A 365 -11.58 27.95 -11.09
N VAL A 366 -12.30 27.32 -10.16
CA VAL A 366 -12.98 26.04 -10.36
C VAL A 366 -14.46 26.26 -10.12
N ASP A 367 -15.27 26.06 -11.15
CA ASP A 367 -16.73 26.24 -11.08
C ASP A 367 -17.42 25.14 -10.25
N GLU A 368 -18.69 25.33 -9.92
CA GLU A 368 -19.54 24.35 -9.19
C GLU A 368 -19.61 22.98 -9.89
N ASP A 369 -19.67 22.96 -11.22
CA ASP A 369 -19.61 21.76 -12.05
C ASP A 369 -18.17 21.24 -12.27
N GLY A 370 -17.21 21.81 -11.56
CA GLY A 370 -15.79 21.50 -11.64
C GLY A 370 -15.42 20.15 -10.99
N PHE A 371 -14.13 19.87 -11.00
CA PHE A 371 -13.57 18.61 -10.49
C PHE A 371 -12.79 18.89 -9.21
N THR A 372 -12.88 18.00 -8.22
CA THR A 372 -12.11 18.08 -6.96
C THR A 372 -10.76 17.37 -7.10
N GLY A 373 -10.07 17.64 -8.20
CA GLY A 373 -8.79 17.05 -8.56
C GLY A 373 -8.21 17.65 -9.84
N PHE A 374 -6.89 17.81 -9.84
CA PHE A 374 -6.13 18.36 -10.96
C PHE A 374 -4.79 17.64 -11.05
N THR A 375 -4.08 17.80 -12.16
CA THR A 375 -2.71 17.35 -12.38
C THR A 375 -1.84 18.59 -12.56
N VAL A 376 -0.66 18.56 -11.96
CA VAL A 376 0.42 19.50 -12.27
C VAL A 376 1.53 18.76 -13.00
N TYR A 377 1.97 19.31 -14.12
CA TYR A 377 3.02 18.70 -14.94
C TYR A 377 4.10 19.71 -15.29
N LYS A 378 5.36 19.37 -15.02
CA LYS A 378 6.51 20.19 -15.39
C LYS A 378 6.96 19.85 -16.82
N ASN A 379 6.75 20.79 -17.74
CA ASN A 379 7.19 20.69 -19.12
C ASN A 379 8.40 21.61 -19.34
N SER A 380 9.61 21.07 -19.17
CA SER A 380 10.86 21.84 -19.15
C SER A 380 10.86 22.89 -18.02
N ASP A 381 10.78 24.18 -18.36
CA ASP A 381 10.76 25.29 -17.40
C ASP A 381 9.33 25.75 -17.06
N ASP A 382 8.32 25.32 -17.84
CA ASP A 382 6.92 25.69 -17.65
C ASP A 382 6.15 24.64 -16.83
N VAL A 383 5.11 25.09 -16.14
CA VAL A 383 4.21 24.21 -15.39
C VAL A 383 2.81 24.29 -15.99
N GLU A 384 2.31 23.15 -16.45
CA GLU A 384 0.95 22.97 -16.96
C GLU A 384 0.04 22.46 -15.85
N ILE A 385 -1.17 23.01 -15.76
CA ILE A 385 -2.25 22.52 -14.89
C ILE A 385 -3.35 21.95 -15.76
N LYS A 386 -3.82 20.74 -15.41
CA LYS A 386 -4.88 20.04 -16.14
C LYS A 386 -5.92 19.55 -15.15
N GLY A 387 -7.20 19.77 -15.42
CA GLY A 387 -8.28 19.29 -14.54
C GLY A 387 -8.47 17.76 -14.60
N ARG A 388 -9.36 17.27 -13.74
CA ARG A 388 -9.97 15.93 -13.70
C ARG A 388 -9.27 14.84 -12.88
N GLY A 389 -8.06 15.05 -12.38
CA GLY A 389 -7.50 14.12 -11.39
C GLY A 389 -6.01 14.30 -11.11
N PRO A 390 -5.51 13.80 -9.97
CA PRO A 390 -4.08 13.82 -9.61
C PRO A 390 -3.19 13.05 -10.60
N ILE A 391 -1.92 13.47 -10.69
CA ILE A 391 -0.92 12.74 -11.45
C ILE A 391 -0.84 11.27 -11.00
N ASN A 392 -0.75 10.35 -11.97
CA ASN A 392 -0.76 8.89 -11.78
C ASN A 392 -2.00 8.31 -11.08
N LYS A 393 -3.10 9.07 -10.99
CA LYS A 393 -4.39 8.57 -10.51
C LYS A 393 -5.42 8.59 -11.64
N PRO A 394 -6.00 7.43 -12.01
CA PRO A 394 -7.07 7.40 -13.00
C PRO A 394 -8.31 8.17 -12.55
N PHE A 395 -9.08 8.63 -13.52
CA PHE A 395 -10.35 9.31 -13.30
C PHE A 395 -11.35 9.00 -14.42
N CYS A 396 -12.63 9.06 -14.06
CA CYS A 396 -13.75 8.93 -14.99
C CYS A 396 -14.02 10.24 -15.74
N GLU A 397 -14.45 10.13 -16.99
CA GLU A 397 -14.87 11.26 -17.80
C GLU A 397 -16.32 11.10 -18.25
N TYR A 398 -17.12 12.14 -18.00
CA TYR A 398 -18.57 12.15 -18.22
C TYR A 398 -18.91 12.96 -19.48
N GLU A 399 -19.82 12.46 -20.32
CA GLU A 399 -20.39 13.20 -21.45
C GLU A 399 -21.91 13.34 -21.28
N TYR A 400 -22.41 14.56 -21.03
CA TYR A 400 -23.85 14.94 -21.08
C TYR A 400 -24.83 14.02 -20.32
N SER A 401 -24.36 13.28 -19.30
CA SER A 401 -25.14 12.55 -18.28
C SER A 401 -24.23 12.22 -17.08
N SER A 402 -24.81 11.85 -15.94
CA SER A 402 -24.09 11.47 -14.71
C SER A 402 -23.40 10.10 -14.77
N SER A 403 -23.23 9.51 -15.95
CA SER A 403 -22.59 8.21 -16.16
C SER A 403 -21.24 8.38 -16.84
N SER A 404 -20.22 7.69 -16.32
CA SER A 404 -18.88 7.69 -16.90
C SER A 404 -18.92 7.18 -18.34
N THR A 405 -18.05 7.70 -19.21
CA THR A 405 -18.00 7.30 -20.63
C THR A 405 -16.62 6.85 -21.06
N THR A 406 -15.56 7.31 -20.38
CA THR A 406 -14.19 6.83 -20.53
C THR A 406 -13.48 6.89 -19.18
N VAL A 407 -12.38 6.15 -19.06
CA VAL A 407 -11.43 6.28 -17.94
C VAL A 407 -10.09 6.71 -18.49
N SER A 408 -9.51 7.74 -17.90
CA SER A 408 -8.27 8.37 -18.34
C SER A 408 -7.29 8.56 -17.18
N ILE A 409 -6.02 8.80 -17.50
CA ILE A 409 -4.97 9.09 -16.54
C ILE A 409 -3.97 10.09 -17.11
N TYR A 410 -3.40 10.94 -16.25
CA TYR A 410 -2.16 11.67 -16.54
C TYR A 410 -1.00 10.97 -15.86
N THR A 411 0.14 10.84 -16.55
CA THR A 411 1.32 10.14 -16.02
C THR A 411 2.56 11.01 -16.09
N ASN A 412 3.57 10.68 -15.29
CA ASN A 412 4.84 11.42 -15.31
C ASN A 412 5.56 11.37 -16.68
N GLU A 413 5.27 10.36 -17.51
CA GLU A 413 5.96 10.14 -18.78
C GLU A 413 5.62 11.18 -19.85
N ASN A 414 4.39 11.71 -19.83
CA ASN A 414 3.91 12.67 -20.81
C ASN A 414 2.78 13.52 -20.22
N SER A 415 2.77 14.81 -20.56
CA SER A 415 1.68 15.71 -20.19
C SER A 415 0.35 15.33 -20.86
N ASN A 416 0.36 14.54 -21.94
CA ASN A 416 -0.86 14.09 -22.60
C ASN A 416 -1.64 13.08 -21.77
N LYS A 417 -2.97 13.25 -21.79
CA LYS A 417 -3.92 12.31 -21.23
C LYS A 417 -3.82 10.96 -21.94
N LYS A 418 -3.70 9.88 -21.17
CA LYS A 418 -3.75 8.49 -21.66
C LYS A 418 -5.12 7.91 -21.33
N GLU A 419 -5.80 7.40 -22.33
CA GLU A 419 -7.05 6.65 -22.14
C GLU A 419 -6.73 5.24 -21.63
N LEU A 420 -7.43 4.81 -20.58
CA LEU A 420 -7.34 3.48 -19.99
C LEU A 420 -8.58 2.63 -20.28
N ILE A 421 -9.77 3.23 -20.40
CA ILE A 421 -11.00 2.57 -20.87
C ILE A 421 -11.64 3.47 -21.92
N SER A 422 -11.77 2.95 -23.13
CA SER A 422 -12.42 3.63 -24.24
C SER A 422 -13.94 3.57 -24.12
N ARG A 423 -14.62 4.42 -24.89
CA ARG A 423 -16.09 4.46 -24.94
C ARG A 423 -16.71 3.15 -25.42
N ASP A 424 -16.08 2.48 -26.37
CA ASP A 424 -16.58 1.22 -26.91
C ASP A 424 -16.36 0.06 -25.93
N GLU A 425 -15.25 0.08 -25.17
CA GLU A 425 -15.03 -0.84 -24.06
C GLU A 425 -16.05 -0.63 -22.95
N TYR A 426 -16.30 0.63 -22.55
CA TYR A 426 -17.33 0.97 -21.55
C TYR A 426 -18.70 0.42 -21.95
N LYS A 427 -19.15 0.68 -23.19
CA LYS A 427 -20.41 0.13 -23.72
C LYS A 427 -20.43 -1.40 -23.72
N SER A 428 -19.30 -2.04 -24.00
CA SER A 428 -19.18 -3.50 -24.02
C SER A 428 -19.23 -4.12 -22.62
N ILE A 429 -18.77 -3.40 -21.59
CA ILE A 429 -18.90 -3.81 -20.18
C ILE A 429 -20.37 -3.81 -19.75
N GLY A 430 -21.17 -2.85 -20.25
CA GLY A 430 -22.61 -2.80 -20.01
C GLY A 430 -22.96 -2.45 -18.57
N CYS A 431 -22.44 -1.33 -18.07
CA CYS A 431 -22.64 -0.80 -16.73
C CYS A 431 -23.17 0.64 -16.75
N ASP A 432 -23.68 1.11 -15.61
CA ASP A 432 -24.17 2.48 -15.39
C ASP A 432 -23.06 3.42 -14.89
N ASP A 433 -22.09 2.88 -14.12
CA ASP A 433 -20.88 3.62 -13.73
C ASP A 433 -19.68 2.69 -13.48
N ILE A 434 -18.49 3.27 -13.38
CA ILE A 434 -17.23 2.63 -13.00
C ILE A 434 -16.59 3.40 -11.83
N THR A 435 -16.15 2.67 -10.82
CA THR A 435 -15.49 3.22 -9.62
C THR A 435 -14.31 2.34 -9.16
N GLU A 436 -13.67 2.72 -8.05
CA GLU A 436 -12.52 2.04 -7.43
C GLU A 436 -11.37 1.76 -8.42
N LEU A 437 -10.93 2.81 -9.10
CA LEU A 437 -9.89 2.74 -10.13
C LEU A 437 -8.49 2.56 -9.52
N ASP A 438 -7.91 1.39 -9.72
CA ASP A 438 -6.58 1.01 -9.23
C ASP A 438 -5.63 0.78 -10.41
N TYR A 439 -4.70 1.71 -10.64
CA TYR A 439 -3.71 1.61 -11.71
C TYR A 439 -2.34 1.16 -11.17
N THR A 440 -1.83 0.07 -11.72
CA THR A 440 -0.53 -0.52 -11.32
C THR A 440 0.57 -0.32 -12.36
N GLY A 441 0.31 0.45 -13.43
CA GLY A 441 1.20 0.62 -14.58
C GLY A 441 0.78 -0.26 -15.76
N ASP A 442 0.84 -1.58 -15.55
CA ASP A 442 0.51 -2.57 -16.58
C ASP A 442 -0.95 -3.03 -16.53
N GLU A 443 -1.62 -2.85 -15.40
CA GLU A 443 -2.99 -3.29 -15.18
C GLU A 443 -3.84 -2.16 -14.61
N LEU A 444 -5.13 -2.20 -14.93
CA LEU A 444 -6.18 -1.40 -14.31
C LEU A 444 -7.19 -2.34 -13.66
N TYR A 445 -7.43 -2.17 -12.36
CA TYR A 445 -8.52 -2.82 -11.65
C TYR A 445 -9.62 -1.80 -11.40
N PHE A 446 -10.87 -2.23 -11.52
CA PHE A 446 -12.04 -1.35 -11.36
C PHE A 446 -13.30 -2.15 -11.06
N ILE A 447 -14.32 -1.45 -10.59
CA ILE A 447 -15.64 -2.02 -10.30
C ILE A 447 -16.67 -1.35 -11.19
N ALA A 448 -17.36 -2.15 -11.99
CA ALA A 448 -18.48 -1.72 -12.80
C ALA A 448 -19.79 -1.90 -12.02
N ILE A 449 -20.60 -0.84 -12.00
CA ILE A 449 -21.83 -0.72 -11.24
C ILE A 449 -23.03 -0.89 -12.17
N GLN A 450 -23.98 -1.73 -11.78
CA GLN A 450 -25.29 -1.75 -12.41
C GLN A 450 -26.36 -1.33 -11.39
N LEU A 451 -27.18 -0.37 -11.78
CA LEU A 451 -28.27 0.18 -11.00
C LEU A 451 -29.61 -0.49 -11.36
N ASP A 452 -30.59 -0.32 -10.49
CA ASP A 452 -31.98 -0.66 -10.77
C ASP A 452 -32.61 0.29 -11.78
N GLU A 453 -33.83 -0.02 -12.25
CA GLU A 453 -34.56 0.81 -13.21
C GLU A 453 -34.81 2.23 -12.71
N THR A 454 -34.81 2.44 -11.38
CA THR A 454 -34.99 3.77 -10.78
C THR A 454 -33.68 4.55 -10.60
N GLY A 455 -32.52 3.90 -10.75
CA GLY A 455 -31.21 4.49 -10.53
C GLY A 455 -30.86 4.73 -9.06
N ASN A 456 -31.67 4.22 -8.12
CA ASN A 456 -31.54 4.52 -6.69
C ASN A 456 -30.81 3.44 -5.90
N TYR A 457 -30.70 2.23 -6.45
CA TYR A 457 -30.09 1.09 -5.79
C TYR A 457 -29.10 0.37 -6.71
N VAL A 458 -27.98 -0.06 -6.15
CA VAL A 458 -27.02 -0.92 -6.86
C VAL A 458 -27.55 -2.35 -6.87
N GLN A 459 -27.78 -2.90 -8.06
CA GLN A 459 -28.18 -4.30 -8.24
C GLN A 459 -26.99 -5.23 -8.44
N LYS A 460 -25.87 -4.71 -8.96
CA LYS A 460 -24.71 -5.54 -9.28
C LYS A 460 -23.39 -4.79 -9.14
N TYR A 461 -22.43 -5.46 -8.51
CA TYR A 461 -21.02 -5.11 -8.56
C TYR A 461 -20.29 -6.14 -9.42
N SER A 462 -19.62 -5.68 -10.48
CA SER A 462 -18.74 -6.52 -11.30
C SER A 462 -17.31 -6.01 -11.21
N PHE A 463 -16.43 -6.82 -10.64
CA PHE A 463 -15.02 -6.50 -10.47
C PHE A 463 -14.27 -6.94 -11.72
N TYR A 464 -13.42 -6.07 -12.23
CA TYR A 464 -12.68 -6.29 -13.45
C TYR A 464 -11.20 -6.03 -13.28
N LYS A 465 -10.42 -6.74 -14.09
CA LYS A 465 -9.02 -6.46 -14.36
C LYS A 465 -8.86 -6.21 -15.86
N LYS A 466 -8.17 -5.14 -16.25
CA LYS A 466 -7.73 -4.87 -17.61
C LYS A 466 -6.21 -4.96 -17.70
N ASP A 467 -5.71 -5.83 -18.57
CA ASP A 467 -4.31 -5.83 -18.99
C ASP A 467 -4.14 -4.74 -20.06
N LEU A 468 -3.34 -3.71 -19.76
CA LEU A 468 -3.20 -2.53 -20.62
C LEU A 468 -2.23 -2.74 -21.79
N LYS A 469 -1.50 -3.86 -21.82
CA LYS A 469 -0.64 -4.24 -22.96
C LYS A 469 -1.41 -4.96 -24.04
N THR A 470 -2.35 -5.81 -23.64
CA THR A 470 -3.17 -6.64 -24.53
C THR A 470 -4.57 -6.06 -24.76
N ASN A 471 -4.98 -5.07 -23.97
CA ASN A 471 -6.35 -4.54 -23.87
C ASN A 471 -7.39 -5.60 -23.48
N LYS A 472 -6.97 -6.70 -22.86
CA LYS A 472 -7.90 -7.74 -22.41
C LYS A 472 -8.54 -7.33 -21.10
N ILE A 473 -9.87 -7.30 -21.07
CA ILE A 473 -10.68 -7.07 -19.87
C ILE A 473 -11.24 -8.41 -19.39
N GLU A 474 -10.99 -8.73 -18.12
CA GLU A 474 -11.40 -9.98 -17.48
C GLU A 474 -12.24 -9.65 -16.23
N LYS A 475 -13.40 -10.30 -16.10
CA LYS A 475 -14.20 -10.23 -14.88
C LYS A 475 -13.58 -11.16 -13.83
N ILE A 476 -13.24 -10.62 -12.67
CA ILE A 476 -12.60 -11.36 -11.56
C ILE A 476 -13.60 -11.77 -10.48
N GLN A 477 -14.67 -11.00 -10.29
CA GLN A 477 -15.74 -11.29 -9.32
C GLN A 477 -17.05 -10.62 -9.75
N GLU A 478 -18.17 -11.19 -9.32
CA GLU A 478 -19.50 -10.59 -9.45
C GLU A 478 -20.29 -10.79 -8.16
N ILE A 479 -21.01 -9.75 -7.73
CA ILE A 479 -21.97 -9.77 -6.62
C ILE A 479 -23.28 -9.19 -7.15
N ILE A 480 -24.38 -9.93 -6.97
CA ILE A 480 -25.71 -9.58 -7.47
C ILE A 480 -26.68 -9.53 -6.29
N TYR A 481 -27.48 -8.46 -6.22
CA TYR A 481 -28.62 -8.35 -5.31
C TYR A 481 -29.88 -8.71 -6.08
N HIS A 482 -30.57 -9.75 -5.60
CA HIS A 482 -31.78 -10.25 -6.26
C HIS A 482 -33.07 -9.60 -5.75
N ASP A 483 -33.03 -8.87 -4.63
CA ASP A 483 -34.22 -8.33 -3.96
C ASP A 483 -34.01 -6.85 -3.57
N PHE A 484 -34.69 -5.95 -4.28
CA PHE A 484 -35.05 -4.60 -3.82
C PHE A 484 -36.52 -4.33 -4.10
#